data_AF-A0A0R2PKS7-F1
#
_entry.id   AF-A0A0R2PKS7-F1
#
_cell.length_a   1.000
_cell.length_b   1.000
_cell.length_c   1.000
_cell.angle_alpha   90.00
_cell.angle_beta   90.00
_cell.angle_gamma   90.00
#
_symmetry.space_group_name_H-M   'P 1'
#
loop_
_entity.id
_entity.type
_entity.pdbx_description
1 polymer ?
#
loop_
_entity_poly.entity_id
_entity_poly.type
_entity_poly.pdbx_seq_one_letter_code
_entity_poly.pdbx_strand_id
1 'polypeptide(L)'
;ADYGKRFQLLALERARQAATFDKVLVSEENRRKLNLIKNSFVMPSPLDDALAGEIAGISAELDAMYGAGQHCFGEGDCYDLEAFEAVIDNSRDPDELLKAWEGWRNIGKPMKDMYLRMVEIGNLGAKDLGYDGLTDLWFSQYDMPADDFLAETDRVWDELKPLYDALHCHVRNELSEHYGEAVVSKKGSMPAHVLGNMWGQSWANIYDLVYTPDNPTADTNIDLTKILEEKDIGEIEMVEIAENFFLSLGFEPLPKTFWERSLFIKPQDHNVVCHASAWDLDSDANDLRVKMCIERNAEDFSTIHHELGHIFYYQAYSQQPSIFQGGANDGFHEAVGDLLTLSITPDYYHKIGMITEAEAINAKSDPISLLMQQALDGVVSVPWTLMLDKWRAGVFSGETSEAELNNSWWELREYYQGIKAPRERDADAFDPGAKYHIPGNTP
;
A
#
# COMPACT_ATOMS: atom_id res chain seq x y z
N ALA A 1 -22.68 7.27 -3.44
CA ALA A 1 -22.93 8.71 -3.21
C ALA A 1 -23.94 8.98 -2.07
N ASP A 2 -25.26 8.71 -2.22
CA ASP A 2 -26.27 9.11 -1.20
C ASP A 2 -26.02 8.52 0.21
N TYR A 3 -25.75 7.21 0.29
CA TYR A 3 -25.42 6.57 1.57
C TYR A 3 -24.17 7.18 2.21
N GLY A 4 -23.09 7.34 1.43
CA GLY A 4 -21.84 7.95 1.89
C GLY A 4 -22.05 9.37 2.44
N LYS A 5 -22.84 10.19 1.74
CA LYS A 5 -23.22 11.53 2.22
C LYS A 5 -23.97 11.49 3.56
N ARG A 6 -25.01 10.64 3.68
CA ARG A 6 -25.79 10.54 4.92
C ARG A 6 -24.96 10.04 6.10
N PHE A 7 -24.09 9.06 5.85
CA PHE A 7 -23.14 8.58 6.85
C PHE A 7 -22.16 9.67 7.28
N GLN A 8 -21.52 10.35 6.31
CA GLN A 8 -20.59 11.45 6.59
C GLN A 8 -21.25 12.56 7.41
N LEU A 9 -22.44 13.03 7.04
CA LEU A 9 -23.13 14.08 7.79
C LEU A 9 -23.44 13.67 9.22
N LEU A 10 -23.91 12.44 9.44
CA LEU A 10 -24.19 11.93 10.78
C LEU A 10 -22.91 11.83 11.61
N ALA A 11 -21.86 11.23 11.04
CA ALA A 11 -20.58 11.08 11.71
C ALA A 11 -19.95 12.45 12.03
N LEU A 12 -20.05 13.43 11.11
CA LEU A 12 -19.55 14.79 11.30
C LEU A 12 -20.30 15.51 12.41
N GLU A 13 -21.63 15.35 12.48
CA GLU A 13 -22.41 15.88 13.60
C GLU A 13 -21.91 15.34 14.94
N ARG A 14 -21.61 14.04 15.03
CA ARG A 14 -21.06 13.42 16.24
C ARG A 14 -19.64 13.88 16.55
N ALA A 15 -18.78 14.00 15.55
CA ALA A 15 -17.41 14.50 15.72
C ALA A 15 -17.38 15.95 16.20
N ARG A 16 -18.24 16.82 15.66
CA ARG A 16 -18.37 18.20 16.16
C ARG A 16 -18.92 18.25 17.57
N GLN A 17 -19.91 17.42 17.90
CA GLN A 17 -20.40 17.30 19.28
C GLN A 17 -19.25 16.89 20.21
N ALA A 18 -18.44 15.89 19.83
CA ALA A 18 -17.27 15.47 20.59
C ALA A 18 -16.23 16.59 20.75
N ALA A 19 -15.96 17.37 19.70
CA ALA A 19 -15.04 18.51 19.72
C ALA A 19 -15.45 19.58 20.75
N THR A 20 -16.75 19.75 21.04
CA THR A 20 -17.19 20.67 22.11
C THR A 20 -16.69 20.29 23.51
N PHE A 21 -16.26 19.04 23.70
CA PHE A 21 -15.71 18.53 24.96
C PHE A 21 -14.18 18.60 25.04
N ASP A 22 -13.47 19.15 24.07
CA ASP A 22 -12.00 19.20 24.05
C ASP A 22 -11.39 19.80 25.32
N LYS A 23 -12.03 20.84 25.86
CA LYS A 23 -11.57 21.53 27.08
C LYS A 23 -12.22 21.02 28.38
N VAL A 24 -13.05 19.98 28.29
CA VAL A 24 -13.76 19.41 29.43
C VAL A 24 -12.90 18.30 30.06
N LEU A 25 -12.72 18.37 31.38
CA LEU A 25 -12.04 17.30 32.11
C LEU A 25 -12.96 16.08 32.21
N VAL A 26 -12.49 14.96 31.68
CA VAL A 26 -13.17 13.65 31.69
C VAL A 26 -12.18 12.56 32.08
N SER A 27 -12.65 11.33 32.33
CA SER A 27 -11.74 10.18 32.51
C SER A 27 -10.94 9.90 31.23
N GLU A 28 -9.78 9.24 31.37
CA GLU A 28 -8.93 8.85 30.23
C GLU A 28 -9.70 8.03 29.18
N GLU A 29 -10.49 7.06 29.62
CA GLU A 29 -11.34 6.25 28.74
C GLU A 29 -12.34 7.13 27.95
N ASN A 30 -12.98 8.10 28.60
CA ASN A 30 -13.91 9.00 27.91
C ASN A 30 -13.18 9.98 26.99
N ARG A 31 -11.96 10.42 27.35
CA ARG A 31 -11.11 11.23 26.46
C ARG A 31 -10.76 10.45 25.20
N ARG A 32 -10.36 9.18 25.33
CA ARG A 32 -10.08 8.30 24.18
C ARG A 32 -11.31 8.14 23.29
N LYS A 33 -12.49 7.85 23.86
CA LYS A 33 -13.74 7.74 23.09
C LYS A 33 -14.07 9.03 22.32
N LEU A 34 -13.96 10.19 22.97
CA LEU A 34 -14.21 11.49 22.33
C LEU A 34 -13.22 11.75 21.19
N ASN A 35 -11.95 11.44 21.38
CA ASN A 35 -10.93 11.58 20.35
C ASN A 35 -11.21 10.64 19.17
N LEU A 36 -11.52 9.37 19.42
CA LEU A 36 -11.87 8.38 18.38
C LEU A 36 -13.09 8.79 17.55
N ILE A 37 -14.11 9.38 18.19
CA ILE A 37 -15.25 9.95 17.44
C ILE A 37 -14.79 11.13 16.57
N LYS A 38 -13.91 12.00 17.09
CA LYS A 38 -13.45 13.22 16.41
C LYS A 38 -12.51 12.92 15.24
N ASN A 39 -11.59 11.98 15.39
CA ASN A 39 -10.55 11.64 14.41
C ASN A 39 -10.89 10.44 13.52
N SER A 40 -12.12 9.91 13.57
CA SER A 40 -12.60 8.81 12.71
C SER A 40 -12.64 9.12 11.20
N PHE A 41 -12.21 10.31 10.79
CA PHE A 41 -12.23 10.75 9.41
C PHE A 41 -10.83 10.82 8.83
N VAL A 42 -10.68 10.20 7.66
CA VAL A 42 -9.52 10.48 6.81
C VAL A 42 -9.68 11.81 6.07
N MET A 43 -10.86 12.06 5.49
CA MET A 43 -11.17 13.31 4.78
C MET A 43 -12.50 13.90 5.28
N PRO A 44 -12.48 14.68 6.36
CA PRO A 44 -13.69 15.33 6.86
C PRO A 44 -14.08 16.52 5.97
N SER A 45 -15.38 16.71 5.74
CA SER A 45 -15.89 18.00 5.29
C SER A 45 -16.35 18.83 6.50
N PRO A 46 -16.50 20.16 6.36
CA PRO A 46 -17.29 20.94 7.31
C PRO A 46 -18.71 20.39 7.40
N LEU A 47 -19.45 20.67 8.48
CA LEU A 47 -20.88 20.35 8.55
C LEU A 47 -21.72 21.25 7.62
N ASP A 48 -21.58 21.02 6.33
CA ASP A 48 -22.26 21.68 5.22
C ASP A 48 -22.69 20.61 4.20
N ASP A 49 -23.99 20.60 3.88
CA ASP A 49 -24.59 19.57 3.04
C ASP A 49 -24.04 19.55 1.60
N ALA A 50 -23.63 20.71 1.08
CA ALA A 50 -23.08 20.84 -0.26
C ALA A 50 -21.64 20.36 -0.30
N LEU A 51 -20.78 20.79 0.64
CA LEU A 51 -19.39 20.36 0.72
C LEU A 51 -19.25 18.87 1.07
N ALA A 52 -20.11 18.34 1.95
CA ALA A 52 -20.16 16.91 2.24
C ALA A 52 -20.59 16.09 1.00
N GLY A 53 -21.57 16.59 0.25
CA GLY A 53 -21.97 15.97 -1.02
C GLY A 53 -20.87 16.03 -2.08
N GLU A 54 -20.16 17.16 -2.16
CA GLU A 54 -19.07 17.39 -3.10
C GLU A 54 -17.89 16.47 -2.82
N ILE A 55 -17.37 16.42 -1.58
CA ILE A 55 -16.23 15.55 -1.25
C ILE A 55 -16.58 14.07 -1.42
N ALA A 56 -17.78 13.63 -1.02
CA ALA A 56 -18.23 12.26 -1.23
C ALA A 56 -18.35 11.89 -2.72
N GLY A 57 -18.70 12.87 -3.57
CA GLY A 57 -18.70 12.70 -5.02
C GLY A 57 -17.29 12.62 -5.59
N ILE A 58 -16.40 13.51 -5.16
CA ILE A 58 -15.00 13.54 -5.60
C ILE A 58 -14.29 12.24 -5.22
N SER A 59 -14.40 11.77 -3.97
CA SER A 59 -13.75 10.52 -3.54
C SER A 59 -14.22 9.33 -4.37
N ALA A 60 -15.54 9.19 -4.57
CA ALA A 60 -16.10 8.10 -5.36
C ALA A 60 -15.66 8.14 -6.83
N GLU A 61 -15.53 9.33 -7.41
CA GLU A 61 -15.06 9.50 -8.78
C GLU A 61 -13.56 9.23 -8.89
N LEU A 62 -12.73 9.69 -7.96
CA LEU A 62 -11.29 9.39 -7.93
C LEU A 62 -11.02 7.88 -7.80
N ASP A 63 -11.75 7.19 -6.93
CA ASP A 63 -11.70 5.73 -6.81
C ASP A 63 -12.09 5.04 -8.11
N ALA A 64 -13.18 5.50 -8.75
CA ALA A 64 -13.65 4.96 -10.02
C ALA A 64 -12.66 5.21 -11.17
N MET A 65 -12.07 6.40 -11.23
CA MET A 65 -11.06 6.76 -12.22
C MET A 65 -9.80 5.89 -12.09
N TYR A 66 -9.38 5.59 -10.86
CA TYR A 66 -8.24 4.70 -10.62
C TYR A 66 -8.58 3.24 -10.98
N GLY A 67 -9.72 2.73 -10.49
CA GLY A 67 -10.15 1.35 -10.74
C GLY A 67 -10.47 1.05 -12.20
N ALA A 68 -10.91 2.05 -12.97
CA ALA A 68 -11.14 1.94 -14.42
C ALA A 68 -9.96 2.49 -15.26
N GLY A 69 -8.83 2.78 -14.61
CA GLY A 69 -7.66 3.37 -15.25
C GLY A 69 -7.13 2.50 -16.38
N GLN A 70 -7.01 3.07 -17.58
CA GLN A 70 -6.48 2.40 -18.76
C GLN A 70 -5.71 3.41 -19.61
N HIS A 71 -4.62 2.98 -20.24
CA HIS A 71 -3.90 3.78 -21.22
C HIS A 71 -3.83 3.07 -22.58
N CYS A 72 -4.15 3.81 -23.64
CA CYS A 72 -4.12 3.33 -25.02
C CYS A 72 -3.02 4.04 -25.82
N PHE A 73 -2.12 3.28 -26.43
CA PHE A 73 -1.13 3.82 -27.36
C PHE A 73 -1.66 3.95 -28.80
N GLY A 74 -2.79 3.28 -29.09
CA GLY A 74 -3.48 3.31 -30.37
C GLY A 74 -4.82 2.58 -30.31
N GLU A 75 -5.53 2.51 -31.44
CA GLU A 75 -6.77 1.74 -31.51
C GLU A 75 -6.51 0.25 -31.22
N GLY A 76 -7.09 -0.27 -30.14
CA GLY A 76 -6.95 -1.67 -29.73
C GLY A 76 -5.66 -2.01 -28.98
N ASP A 77 -4.76 -1.04 -28.74
CA ASP A 77 -3.53 -1.22 -27.94
C ASP A 77 -3.69 -0.51 -26.59
N CYS A 78 -4.55 -1.07 -25.73
CA CYS A 78 -4.94 -0.48 -24.45
C CYS A 78 -4.67 -1.46 -23.29
N TYR A 79 -4.09 -0.94 -22.21
CA TYR A 79 -3.66 -1.74 -21.06
C TYR A 79 -4.19 -1.10 -19.77
N ASP A 80 -4.74 -1.92 -18.87
CA ASP A 80 -5.06 -1.55 -17.50
C ASP A 80 -3.86 -1.77 -16.58
N LEU A 81 -4.03 -1.59 -15.27
CA LEU A 81 -2.95 -1.72 -14.30
C LEU A 81 -2.31 -3.10 -14.33
N GLU A 82 -3.09 -4.18 -14.21
CA GLU A 82 -2.61 -5.57 -14.18
C GLU A 82 -1.79 -5.89 -15.43
N ALA A 83 -2.27 -5.49 -16.61
CA ALA A 83 -1.54 -5.74 -17.84
C ALA A 83 -0.21 -4.96 -17.92
N PHE A 84 -0.12 -3.79 -17.27
CA PHE A 84 1.14 -3.06 -17.14
C PHE A 84 2.06 -3.61 -16.04
N GLU A 85 1.52 -4.04 -14.90
CA GLU A 85 2.27 -4.70 -13.81
C GLU A 85 2.91 -5.99 -14.32
N ALA A 86 2.14 -6.83 -15.03
CA ALA A 86 2.67 -8.04 -15.66
C ALA A 86 3.89 -7.77 -16.57
N VAL A 87 3.96 -6.62 -17.24
CA VAL A 87 5.15 -6.21 -18.01
C VAL A 87 6.28 -5.77 -17.08
N ILE A 88 6.00 -4.93 -16.07
CA ILE A 88 7.01 -4.41 -15.16
C ILE A 88 7.66 -5.51 -14.31
N ASP A 89 6.89 -6.50 -13.88
CA ASP A 89 7.34 -7.56 -12.99
C ASP A 89 8.22 -8.57 -13.74
N ASN A 90 7.88 -8.86 -14.99
CA ASN A 90 8.48 -9.96 -15.75
C ASN A 90 9.45 -9.51 -16.85
N SER A 91 9.27 -8.33 -17.45
CA SER A 91 10.14 -7.90 -18.55
C SER A 91 11.54 -7.54 -18.03
N ARG A 92 12.53 -7.74 -18.89
CA ARG A 92 13.92 -7.29 -18.73
C ARG A 92 14.34 -6.45 -19.93
N ASP A 93 13.38 -5.96 -20.73
CA ASP A 93 13.60 -5.01 -21.81
C ASP A 93 13.33 -3.59 -21.30
N PRO A 94 14.33 -2.70 -21.23
CA PRO A 94 14.14 -1.36 -20.68
C PRO A 94 13.12 -0.52 -21.47
N ASP A 95 12.94 -0.76 -22.77
CA ASP A 95 11.97 -0.01 -23.58
C ASP A 95 10.53 -0.46 -23.31
N GLU A 96 10.30 -1.76 -23.08
CA GLU A 96 9.00 -2.29 -22.65
C GLU A 96 8.63 -1.80 -21.26
N LEU A 97 9.59 -1.85 -20.33
CA LEU A 97 9.44 -1.34 -18.96
C LEU A 97 9.11 0.15 -18.98
N LEU A 98 9.76 0.93 -19.83
CA LEU A 98 9.50 2.36 -19.97
C LEU A 98 8.10 2.63 -20.52
N LYS A 99 7.68 1.88 -21.55
CA LYS A 99 6.34 1.97 -22.13
C LYS A 99 5.28 1.72 -21.06
N ALA A 100 5.41 0.64 -20.28
CA ALA A 100 4.44 0.29 -19.24
C ALA A 100 4.39 1.36 -18.13
N TRP A 101 5.55 1.76 -17.63
CA TRP A 101 5.69 2.76 -16.57
C TRP A 101 5.07 4.11 -16.97
N GLU A 102 5.30 4.57 -18.20
CA GLU A 102 4.74 5.82 -18.73
C GLU A 102 3.24 5.71 -18.97
N GLY A 103 2.79 4.58 -19.53
CA GLY A 103 1.39 4.33 -19.84
C GLY A 103 0.52 4.50 -18.60
N TRP A 104 0.89 3.84 -17.50
CA TRP A 104 0.13 3.93 -16.26
C TRP A 104 0.08 5.35 -15.68
N ARG A 105 1.20 6.09 -15.73
CA ARG A 105 1.25 7.47 -15.19
C ARG A 105 0.33 8.46 -15.90
N ASN A 106 -0.09 8.18 -17.12
CA ASN A 106 -1.01 9.04 -17.84
C ASN A 106 -2.42 9.06 -17.23
N ILE A 107 -2.82 8.06 -16.44
CA ILE A 107 -4.15 8.07 -15.79
C ILE A 107 -4.25 9.15 -14.71
N GLY A 108 -3.13 9.55 -14.11
CA GLY A 108 -3.11 10.47 -12.98
C GLY A 108 -3.44 11.90 -13.40
N LYS A 109 -3.06 12.30 -14.61
CA LYS A 109 -3.27 13.67 -15.14
C LYS A 109 -4.69 14.23 -14.89
N PRO A 110 -5.78 13.55 -15.29
CA PRO A 110 -7.14 14.06 -15.08
C PRO A 110 -7.59 14.09 -13.61
N MET A 111 -6.88 13.42 -12.69
CA MET A 111 -7.25 13.36 -11.27
C MET A 111 -6.78 14.60 -10.47
N LYS A 112 -5.83 15.37 -11.01
CA LYS A 112 -5.12 16.46 -10.30
C LYS A 112 -6.08 17.46 -9.65
N ASP A 113 -6.98 18.07 -10.42
CA ASP A 113 -7.85 19.14 -9.93
C ASP A 113 -8.85 18.64 -8.89
N MET A 114 -9.36 17.42 -9.10
CA MET A 114 -10.25 16.74 -8.17
C MET A 114 -9.56 16.43 -6.84
N TYR A 115 -8.32 15.94 -6.90
CA TYR A 115 -7.52 15.69 -5.71
C TYR A 115 -7.27 16.97 -4.91
N LEU A 116 -6.89 18.07 -5.58
CA LEU A 116 -6.70 19.36 -4.90
C LEU A 116 -7.99 19.88 -4.27
N ARG A 117 -9.13 19.73 -4.94
CA ARG A 117 -10.43 20.11 -4.38
C ARG A 117 -10.81 19.25 -3.17
N MET A 118 -10.49 17.95 -3.20
CA MET A 118 -10.66 17.06 -2.05
C MET A 118 -9.83 17.51 -0.85
N VAL A 119 -8.55 17.85 -1.07
CA VAL A 119 -7.64 18.36 -0.03
C VAL A 119 -8.14 19.68 0.55
N GLU A 120 -8.64 20.59 -0.29
CA GLU A 120 -9.21 21.86 0.18
C GLU A 120 -10.40 21.64 1.13
N ILE A 121 -11.37 20.80 0.73
CA ILE A 121 -12.55 20.51 1.56
C ILE A 121 -12.13 19.76 2.83
N GLY A 122 -11.22 18.79 2.71
CA GLY A 122 -10.63 18.04 3.81
C GLY A 122 -10.00 18.93 4.89
N ASN A 123 -9.21 19.91 4.46
CA ASN A 123 -8.57 20.89 5.35
C ASN A 123 -9.59 21.80 6.05
N LEU A 124 -10.66 22.19 5.36
CA LEU A 124 -11.75 22.94 5.99
C LEU A 124 -12.46 22.11 7.06
N GLY A 125 -12.70 20.82 6.80
CA GLY A 125 -13.31 19.91 7.77
C GLY A 125 -12.42 19.65 8.99
N ALA A 126 -11.13 19.43 8.78
CA ALA A 126 -10.18 19.24 9.88
C ALA A 126 -10.16 20.45 10.82
N LYS A 127 -10.19 21.66 10.26
CA LYS A 127 -10.29 22.92 11.03
C LYS A 127 -11.61 23.07 11.78
N ASP A 128 -12.73 22.67 11.18
CA ASP A 128 -14.04 22.68 11.87
C ASP A 128 -14.09 21.69 13.06
N LEU A 129 -13.26 20.63 13.02
CA LEU A 129 -13.07 19.68 14.13
C LEU A 129 -12.02 20.13 15.16
N GLY A 130 -11.40 21.30 14.96
CA GLY A 130 -10.43 21.89 15.88
C GLY A 130 -9.00 21.42 15.73
N TYR A 131 -8.64 20.81 14.60
CA TYR A 131 -7.26 20.54 14.19
C TYR A 131 -6.69 21.71 13.38
N ASP A 132 -5.37 21.81 13.26
CA ASP A 132 -4.72 22.85 12.45
C ASP A 132 -4.91 22.63 10.93
N GLY A 133 -5.09 21.36 10.52
CA GLY A 133 -5.32 20.93 9.14
C GLY A 133 -5.37 19.41 9.04
N LEU A 134 -5.38 18.87 7.82
CA LEU A 134 -5.42 17.42 7.57
C LEU A 134 -4.21 16.68 8.16
N THR A 135 -3.01 17.24 8.05
CA THR A 135 -1.78 16.65 8.61
C THR A 135 -1.89 16.42 10.12
N ASP A 136 -2.41 17.41 10.86
CA ASP A 136 -2.62 17.31 12.30
C ASP A 136 -3.71 16.28 12.65
N LEU A 137 -4.81 16.27 11.89
CA LEU A 137 -5.86 15.26 12.04
C LEU A 137 -5.31 13.83 11.86
N TRP A 138 -4.56 13.57 10.79
CA TRP A 138 -4.06 12.23 10.48
C TRP A 138 -3.09 11.73 11.53
N PHE A 139 -2.09 12.54 11.89
CA PHE A 139 -1.11 12.13 12.89
C PHE A 139 -1.67 12.09 14.31
N SER A 140 -2.83 12.73 14.57
CA SER A 140 -3.53 12.57 15.85
C SER A 140 -3.96 11.13 16.15
N GLN A 141 -4.02 10.26 15.15
CA GLN A 141 -4.32 8.83 15.33
C GLN A 141 -3.21 8.05 16.06
N TYR A 142 -2.00 8.63 16.14
CA TYR A 142 -0.86 8.02 16.84
C TYR A 142 -0.76 8.42 18.32
N ASP A 143 -1.76 9.13 18.85
CA ASP A 143 -1.78 9.66 20.22
C ASP A 143 -0.50 10.50 20.53
N MET A 144 0.05 11.16 19.51
CA MET A 144 1.29 11.94 19.52
C MET A 144 1.09 13.25 18.72
N PRO A 145 1.75 14.36 19.10
CA PRO A 145 1.79 15.56 18.25
C PRO A 145 2.38 15.26 16.85
N ALA A 146 1.82 15.88 15.81
CA ALA A 146 2.25 15.70 14.43
C ALA A 146 3.76 15.94 14.21
N ASP A 147 4.30 17.02 14.78
CA ASP A 147 5.71 17.37 14.65
C ASP A 147 6.64 16.32 15.30
N ASP A 148 6.22 15.76 16.45
CA ASP A 148 6.96 14.72 17.15
C ASP A 148 6.95 13.41 16.35
N PHE A 149 5.80 13.06 15.75
CA PHE A 149 5.68 11.89 14.89
C PHE A 149 6.58 12.00 13.66
N LEU A 150 6.54 13.15 12.97
CA LEU A 150 7.40 13.41 11.81
C LEU A 150 8.89 13.36 12.19
N ALA A 151 9.29 13.93 13.32
CA ALA A 151 10.67 13.86 13.80
C ALA A 151 11.11 12.42 14.11
N GLU A 152 10.21 11.60 14.67
CA GLU A 152 10.49 10.19 14.95
C GLU A 152 10.64 9.37 13.66
N THR A 153 9.83 9.64 12.63
CA THR A 153 10.00 8.99 11.31
C THR A 153 11.35 9.33 10.67
N ASP A 154 11.81 10.59 10.77
CA ASP A 154 13.13 10.99 10.28
C ASP A 154 14.26 10.32 11.07
N ARG A 155 14.13 10.19 12.39
CA ARG A 155 15.10 9.47 13.23
C ARG A 155 15.24 8.00 12.82
N VAL A 156 14.11 7.30 12.63
CA VAL A 156 14.09 5.89 12.21
C VAL A 156 14.70 5.73 10.82
N TRP A 157 14.40 6.66 9.91
CA TRP A 157 15.01 6.67 8.58
C TRP A 157 16.53 6.85 8.63
N ASP A 158 17.04 7.79 9.42
CA ASP A 158 18.48 8.02 9.58
C ASP A 158 19.22 6.77 10.10
N GLU A 159 18.56 5.97 10.95
CA GLU A 159 19.11 4.70 11.45
C GLU A 159 19.13 3.60 10.38
N LEU A 160 18.12 3.54 9.51
CA LEU A 160 18.02 2.57 8.43
C LEU A 160 18.87 2.94 7.21
N LYS A 161 19.08 4.24 6.97
CA LYS A 161 19.70 4.79 5.77
C LYS A 161 21.04 4.12 5.40
N PRO A 162 21.96 3.78 6.32
CA PRO A 162 23.19 3.09 5.95
C PRO A 162 22.98 1.73 5.28
N LEU A 163 21.96 0.97 5.71
CA LEU A 163 21.60 -0.30 5.07
C LEU A 163 20.97 -0.06 3.70
N TYR A 164 20.06 0.91 3.61
CA TYR A 164 19.45 1.29 2.34
C TYR A 164 20.49 1.76 1.31
N ASP A 165 21.43 2.62 1.70
CA ASP A 165 22.48 3.14 0.82
C ASP A 165 23.38 2.02 0.28
N ALA A 166 23.69 1.02 1.12
CA ALA A 166 24.46 -0.15 0.71
C ALA A 166 23.68 -1.01 -0.30
N LEU A 167 22.40 -1.28 -0.01
CA LEU A 167 21.51 -2.03 -0.90
C LEU A 167 21.30 -1.32 -2.23
N HIS A 168 20.99 -0.02 -2.20
CA HIS A 168 20.85 0.84 -3.38
C HIS A 168 22.11 0.81 -4.24
N CYS A 169 23.29 0.95 -3.63
CA CYS A 169 24.56 0.91 -4.33
C CYS A 169 24.80 -0.43 -5.02
N HIS A 170 24.50 -1.53 -4.32
CA HIS A 170 24.60 -2.89 -4.85
C HIS A 170 23.65 -3.09 -6.05
N VAL A 171 22.35 -2.87 -5.84
CA VAL A 171 21.32 -3.00 -6.88
C VAL A 171 21.63 -2.14 -8.09
N ARG A 172 22.05 -0.88 -7.89
CA ARG A 172 22.47 -0.01 -8.99
C ARG A 172 23.63 -0.58 -9.79
N ASN A 173 24.62 -1.18 -9.14
CA ASN A 173 25.74 -1.80 -9.85
C ASN A 173 25.27 -2.98 -10.70
N GLU A 174 24.50 -3.90 -10.12
CA GLU A 174 24.00 -5.09 -10.82
C GLU A 174 23.09 -4.71 -12.00
N LEU A 175 22.15 -3.79 -11.80
CA LEU A 175 21.30 -3.28 -12.88
C LEU A 175 22.10 -2.55 -13.96
N SER A 176 23.18 -1.85 -13.59
CA SER A 176 24.09 -1.21 -14.55
C SER A 176 24.86 -2.23 -15.38
N GLU A 177 25.25 -3.37 -14.78
CA GLU A 177 25.91 -4.46 -15.49
C GLU A 177 24.96 -5.19 -16.44
N HIS A 178 23.68 -5.35 -16.05
CA HIS A 178 22.65 -5.96 -16.88
C HIS A 178 22.19 -5.05 -18.03
N TYR A 179 21.72 -3.84 -17.73
CA TYR A 179 21.11 -2.93 -18.72
C TYR A 179 22.13 -2.01 -19.41
N GLY A 180 23.34 -1.88 -18.86
CA GLY A 180 24.37 -0.95 -19.33
C GLY A 180 24.23 0.47 -18.80
N GLU A 181 25.35 1.20 -18.77
CA GLU A 181 25.44 2.56 -18.20
C GLU A 181 24.58 3.63 -18.89
N ALA A 182 24.13 3.37 -20.13
CA ALA A 182 23.22 4.25 -20.83
C ALA A 182 21.81 4.24 -20.23
N VAL A 183 21.39 3.10 -19.68
CA VAL A 183 20.07 2.93 -19.03
C VAL A 183 20.21 3.18 -17.53
N VAL A 184 21.13 2.46 -16.88
CA VAL A 184 21.39 2.57 -15.43
C VAL A 184 22.84 3.00 -15.21
N SER A 185 23.04 4.28 -14.90
CA SER A 185 24.35 4.81 -14.55
C SER A 185 24.86 4.20 -13.24
N LYS A 186 26.17 3.89 -13.16
CA LYS A 186 26.83 3.45 -11.90
C LYS A 186 26.86 4.53 -10.81
N LYS A 187 26.45 5.76 -11.13
CA LYS A 187 26.44 6.92 -10.23
C LYS A 187 25.09 7.63 -10.24
N GLY A 188 24.68 8.15 -9.09
CA GLY A 188 23.47 8.94 -8.93
C GLY A 188 22.21 8.08 -8.85
N SER A 189 21.07 8.66 -9.20
CA SER A 189 19.76 8.04 -9.04
C SER A 189 19.46 6.98 -10.10
N MET A 190 18.82 5.88 -9.68
CA MET A 190 18.33 4.84 -10.59
C MET A 190 17.04 5.29 -11.29
N PRO A 191 16.77 4.88 -12.54
CA PRO A 191 15.52 5.22 -13.20
C PRO A 191 14.37 4.34 -12.67
N ALA A 192 13.21 4.93 -12.41
CA ALA A 192 12.11 4.28 -11.70
C ALA A 192 11.54 3.01 -12.36
N HIS A 193 11.56 2.92 -13.68
CA HIS A 193 10.94 1.83 -14.47
C HIS A 193 11.65 0.47 -14.42
N VAL A 194 12.89 0.36 -13.93
CA VAL A 194 13.68 -0.90 -13.97
C VAL A 194 13.73 -1.63 -12.62
N LEU A 195 12.80 -1.34 -11.72
CA LEU A 195 12.85 -1.78 -10.33
C LEU A 195 11.91 -2.97 -10.04
N GLY A 196 11.28 -3.57 -11.05
CA GLY A 196 10.42 -4.74 -10.89
C GLY A 196 9.09 -4.47 -10.20
N ASN A 197 8.68 -3.20 -10.07
CA ASN A 197 7.37 -2.85 -9.54
C ASN A 197 6.93 -1.51 -10.15
N MET A 198 5.64 -1.34 -10.43
CA MET A 198 5.07 -0.15 -11.10
C MET A 198 5.49 1.18 -10.44
N TRP A 199 5.64 1.18 -9.12
CA TRP A 199 6.06 2.34 -8.32
C TRP A 199 7.49 2.23 -7.81
N GLY A 200 8.10 1.04 -7.86
CA GLY A 200 9.41 0.76 -7.25
C GLY A 200 9.36 0.78 -5.73
N GLN A 201 8.20 0.44 -5.15
CA GLN A 201 8.01 0.32 -3.70
C GLN A 201 8.54 -1.01 -3.13
N SER A 202 8.65 -2.01 -4.00
CA SER A 202 9.34 -3.29 -3.79
C SER A 202 10.25 -3.54 -5.00
N TRP A 203 11.39 -4.18 -4.75
CA TRP A 203 12.38 -4.59 -5.75
C TRP A 203 12.50 -6.12 -5.79
N ALA A 204 11.56 -6.86 -5.19
CA ALA A 204 11.61 -8.32 -5.11
C ALA A 204 11.64 -8.99 -6.50
N ASN A 205 10.90 -8.46 -7.47
CA ASN A 205 10.80 -9.02 -8.82
C ASN A 205 12.07 -8.86 -9.68
N ILE A 206 13.10 -8.14 -9.21
CA ILE A 206 14.43 -8.08 -9.84
C ILE A 206 15.51 -8.85 -9.07
N TYR A 207 15.11 -9.68 -8.10
CA TYR A 207 16.04 -10.50 -7.31
C TYR A 207 17.01 -11.31 -8.18
N ASP A 208 16.52 -11.88 -9.29
CA ASP A 208 17.31 -12.64 -10.26
C ASP A 208 18.42 -11.82 -10.94
N LEU A 209 18.24 -10.50 -11.04
CA LEU A 209 19.22 -9.60 -11.64
C LEU A 209 20.28 -9.14 -10.65
N VAL A 210 19.93 -9.06 -9.36
CA VAL A 210 20.74 -8.40 -8.34
C VAL A 210 21.38 -9.36 -7.36
N TYR A 211 21.10 -10.66 -7.45
CA TYR A 211 21.72 -11.65 -6.60
C TYR A 211 22.04 -12.92 -7.38
N THR A 212 23.29 -13.35 -7.32
CA THR A 212 23.74 -14.64 -7.83
C THR A 212 24.40 -15.42 -6.69
N PRO A 213 23.90 -16.62 -6.33
CA PRO A 213 24.52 -17.43 -5.29
C PRO A 213 25.96 -17.85 -5.63
N ASP A 214 26.85 -17.89 -4.63
CA ASP A 214 28.25 -18.31 -4.79
C ASP A 214 28.40 -19.75 -5.32
N ASN A 215 27.40 -20.60 -5.08
CA ASN A 215 27.33 -21.96 -5.60
C ASN A 215 26.11 -22.13 -6.52
N PRO A 216 26.24 -21.86 -7.83
CA PRO A 216 25.12 -21.89 -8.78
C PRO A 216 24.59 -23.31 -9.08
N THR A 217 25.17 -24.36 -8.49
CA THR A 217 24.67 -25.75 -8.65
C THR A 217 23.69 -26.18 -7.56
N ALA A 218 23.57 -25.40 -6.49
CA ALA A 218 22.51 -25.56 -5.51
C ALA A 218 21.40 -24.58 -5.89
N ASP A 219 20.24 -25.10 -6.32
CA ASP A 219 19.06 -24.27 -6.52
C ASP A 219 18.53 -23.86 -5.13
N THR A 220 19.06 -22.75 -4.61
CA THR A 220 18.76 -22.23 -3.27
C THR A 220 17.55 -21.30 -3.27
N ASN A 221 17.08 -20.88 -4.44
CA ASN A 221 15.89 -20.05 -4.56
C ASN A 221 14.64 -20.92 -4.57
N ILE A 222 13.59 -20.48 -3.89
CA ILE A 222 12.28 -21.12 -3.94
C ILE A 222 11.39 -20.26 -4.83
N ASP A 223 11.16 -20.73 -6.05
CA ASP A 223 10.23 -20.11 -6.98
C ASP A 223 8.79 -20.54 -6.64
N LEU A 224 8.17 -19.80 -5.72
CA LEU A 224 6.81 -20.11 -5.26
C LEU A 224 5.80 -19.98 -6.40
N THR A 225 5.93 -19.00 -7.31
CA THR A 225 5.04 -18.83 -8.46
C THR A 225 5.01 -20.10 -9.30
N LYS A 226 6.18 -20.62 -9.67
CA LYS A 226 6.29 -21.88 -10.41
C LYS A 226 5.73 -23.06 -9.64
N ILE A 227 5.92 -23.12 -8.32
CA ILE A 227 5.36 -24.18 -7.48
C ILE A 227 3.83 -24.15 -7.48
N LEU A 228 3.21 -22.96 -7.40
CA LEU A 228 1.76 -22.78 -7.46
C LEU A 228 1.20 -23.27 -8.80
N GLU A 229 1.90 -22.99 -9.91
CA GLU A 229 1.55 -23.49 -11.24
C GLU A 229 1.69 -25.01 -11.36
N GLU A 230 2.84 -25.57 -10.96
CA GLU A 230 3.15 -27.02 -11.08
C GLU A 230 2.22 -27.89 -10.24
N LYS A 231 1.77 -27.38 -9.08
CA LYS A 231 0.82 -28.06 -8.21
C LYS A 231 -0.64 -27.79 -8.55
N ASP A 232 -0.88 -26.92 -9.53
CA ASP A 232 -2.20 -26.43 -9.92
C ASP A 232 -3.02 -25.83 -8.74
N ILE A 233 -2.34 -25.08 -7.87
CA ILE A 233 -2.98 -24.40 -6.74
C ILE A 233 -3.73 -23.18 -7.26
N GLY A 234 -5.03 -23.12 -6.99
CA GLY A 234 -5.90 -22.01 -7.38
C GLY A 234 -5.93 -20.86 -6.37
N GLU A 235 -6.52 -19.75 -6.77
CA GLU A 235 -6.61 -18.51 -5.99
C GLU A 235 -7.31 -18.73 -4.64
N ILE A 236 -8.43 -19.47 -4.63
CA ILE A 236 -9.17 -19.79 -3.41
C ILE A 236 -8.37 -20.73 -2.49
N GLU A 237 -7.63 -21.67 -3.07
CA GLU A 237 -6.80 -22.60 -2.30
C GLU A 237 -5.64 -21.86 -1.62
N MET A 238 -5.07 -20.82 -2.25
CA MET A 238 -4.09 -19.94 -1.61
C MET A 238 -4.68 -19.26 -0.35
N VAL A 239 -5.95 -18.82 -0.40
CA VAL A 239 -6.65 -18.26 0.75
C VAL A 239 -6.91 -19.31 1.83
N GLU A 240 -7.27 -20.55 1.47
CA GLU A 240 -7.43 -21.66 2.42
C GLU A 240 -6.11 -22.03 3.10
N ILE A 241 -4.99 -22.02 2.37
CA ILE A 241 -3.65 -22.24 2.92
C ILE A 241 -3.31 -21.15 3.93
N ALA A 242 -3.59 -19.89 3.60
CA ALA A 242 -3.39 -18.77 4.50
C ALA A 242 -4.30 -18.86 5.74
N GLU A 243 -5.58 -19.20 5.61
CA GLU A 243 -6.48 -19.43 6.75
C GLU A 243 -5.90 -20.49 7.70
N ASN A 244 -5.45 -21.62 7.15
CA ASN A 244 -4.87 -22.72 7.93
C ASN A 244 -3.64 -22.29 8.76
N PHE A 245 -2.88 -21.30 8.30
CA PHE A 245 -1.81 -20.71 9.11
C PHE A 245 -2.37 -20.10 10.39
N PHE A 246 -3.42 -19.28 10.32
CA PHE A 246 -4.05 -18.66 11.49
C PHE A 246 -4.76 -19.67 12.38
N LEU A 247 -5.41 -20.70 11.82
CA LEU A 247 -5.98 -21.78 12.61
C LEU A 247 -4.89 -22.51 13.42
N SER A 248 -3.68 -22.65 12.86
CA SER A 248 -2.55 -23.25 13.57
C SER A 248 -2.06 -22.41 14.77
N LEU A 249 -2.36 -21.11 14.78
CA LEU A 249 -2.10 -20.20 15.91
C LEU A 249 -3.23 -20.21 16.96
N GLY A 250 -4.34 -20.89 16.67
CA GLY A 250 -5.48 -21.04 17.60
C GLY A 250 -6.63 -20.08 17.36
N PHE A 251 -6.70 -19.41 16.20
CA PHE A 251 -7.88 -18.65 15.80
C PHE A 251 -9.02 -19.58 15.36
N GLU A 252 -10.26 -19.09 15.46
CA GLU A 252 -11.43 -19.82 14.97
C GLU A 252 -11.57 -19.67 13.44
N PRO A 253 -12.13 -20.66 12.74
CA PRO A 253 -12.38 -20.61 11.30
C PRO A 253 -13.18 -19.38 10.85
N LEU A 254 -12.87 -18.89 9.65
CA LEU A 254 -13.60 -17.81 9.01
C LEU A 254 -15.04 -18.25 8.73
N PRO A 255 -16.02 -17.34 8.85
CA PRO A 255 -17.41 -17.67 8.66
C PRO A 255 -17.68 -18.05 7.20
N LYS A 256 -18.68 -18.90 6.94
CA LYS A 256 -19.08 -19.26 5.57
C LYS A 256 -19.35 -18.04 4.67
N THR A 257 -19.86 -16.96 5.27
CA THR A 257 -20.12 -15.69 4.58
C THR A 257 -18.86 -15.01 4.05
N PHE A 258 -17.69 -15.21 4.68
CA PHE A 258 -16.42 -14.71 4.16
C PHE A 258 -16.15 -15.27 2.77
N TRP A 259 -16.27 -16.60 2.61
CA TRP A 259 -16.06 -17.30 1.35
C TRP A 259 -17.13 -16.98 0.30
N GLU A 260 -18.38 -16.78 0.72
CA GLU A 260 -19.49 -16.50 -0.20
C GLU A 260 -19.53 -15.04 -0.70
N ARG A 261 -18.92 -14.10 0.04
CA ARG A 261 -19.12 -12.65 -0.18
C ARG A 261 -17.84 -11.88 -0.47
N SER A 262 -16.66 -12.45 -0.24
CA SER A 262 -15.39 -11.85 -0.63
C SER A 262 -15.22 -11.88 -2.15
N LEU A 263 -14.45 -10.93 -2.66
CA LEU A 263 -14.02 -10.91 -4.06
C LEU A 263 -12.56 -11.36 -4.09
N PHE A 264 -12.35 -12.57 -4.58
CA PHE A 264 -11.02 -13.17 -4.72
C PHE A 264 -10.50 -13.13 -6.15
N ILE A 265 -11.39 -13.10 -7.15
CA ILE A 265 -11.06 -13.17 -8.58
C ILE A 265 -11.70 -11.97 -9.26
N LYS A 266 -10.95 -11.32 -10.16
CA LYS A 266 -11.43 -10.18 -10.94
C LYS A 266 -12.65 -10.58 -11.80
N PRO A 267 -13.79 -9.90 -11.64
CA PRO A 267 -14.96 -10.14 -12.47
C PRO A 267 -14.72 -9.69 -13.91
N GLN A 268 -15.29 -10.41 -14.87
CA GLN A 268 -15.16 -10.11 -16.30
C GLN A 268 -16.29 -9.20 -16.83
N ASP A 269 -17.35 -9.01 -16.06
CA ASP A 269 -18.57 -8.31 -16.46
C ASP A 269 -18.66 -6.86 -15.95
N HIS A 270 -17.74 -6.42 -15.09
CA HIS A 270 -17.66 -5.07 -14.58
C HIS A 270 -16.27 -4.72 -14.05
N ASN A 271 -15.99 -3.42 -13.93
CA ASN A 271 -14.73 -2.92 -13.36
C ASN A 271 -14.79 -2.94 -11.83
N VAL A 272 -13.65 -3.23 -11.20
CA VAL A 272 -13.48 -3.21 -9.74
C VAL A 272 -12.13 -2.58 -9.40
N VAL A 273 -12.01 -2.05 -8.18
CA VAL A 273 -10.71 -1.67 -7.62
C VAL A 273 -10.00 -2.95 -7.20
N CYS A 274 -8.91 -3.31 -7.87
CA CYS A 274 -8.20 -4.57 -7.60
C CYS A 274 -7.22 -4.52 -6.43
N HIS A 275 -6.82 -3.32 -5.98
CA HIS A 275 -5.97 -3.15 -4.81
C HIS A 275 -6.53 -3.91 -3.60
N ALA A 276 -5.71 -4.78 -3.00
CA ALA A 276 -6.11 -5.65 -1.90
C ALA A 276 -6.64 -4.83 -0.70
N SER A 277 -7.62 -5.39 0.00
CA SER A 277 -8.21 -4.77 1.19
C SER A 277 -9.06 -5.76 1.98
N ALA A 278 -9.02 -5.65 3.29
CA ALA A 278 -9.85 -6.38 4.25
C ALA A 278 -10.96 -5.47 4.80
N TRP A 279 -12.12 -6.08 5.10
CA TRP A 279 -13.33 -5.36 5.49
C TRP A 279 -14.05 -6.08 6.64
N ASP A 280 -14.35 -5.33 7.70
CA ASP A 280 -15.39 -5.67 8.67
C ASP A 280 -16.62 -4.79 8.40
N LEU A 281 -17.67 -5.39 7.83
CA LEU A 281 -18.89 -4.65 7.46
C LEU A 281 -19.96 -4.65 8.55
N ASP A 282 -19.96 -5.67 9.41
CA ASP A 282 -20.90 -5.84 10.51
C ASP A 282 -20.29 -6.82 11.53
N SER A 283 -19.61 -6.26 12.53
CA SER A 283 -18.92 -7.01 13.56
C SER A 283 -19.88 -7.87 14.39
N ASP A 284 -21.13 -7.42 14.60
CA ASP A 284 -22.15 -8.15 15.34
C ASP A 284 -22.62 -9.40 14.56
N ALA A 285 -22.65 -9.31 13.24
CA ALA A 285 -22.99 -10.42 12.34
C ALA A 285 -21.76 -11.23 11.88
N ASN A 286 -20.55 -10.83 12.27
CA ASN A 286 -19.28 -11.40 11.79
C ASN A 286 -19.19 -11.38 10.25
N ASP A 287 -19.57 -10.27 9.61
CA ASP A 287 -19.52 -10.09 8.15
C ASP A 287 -18.15 -9.57 7.71
N LEU A 288 -17.16 -10.45 7.78
CA LEU A 288 -15.77 -10.21 7.36
C LEU A 288 -15.60 -10.54 5.87
N ARG A 289 -14.83 -9.73 5.14
CA ARG A 289 -14.58 -9.92 3.70
C ARG A 289 -13.21 -9.44 3.26
N VAL A 290 -12.66 -10.05 2.22
CA VAL A 290 -11.51 -9.53 1.47
C VAL A 290 -11.96 -9.13 0.06
N LYS A 291 -11.32 -8.10 -0.50
CA LYS A 291 -11.48 -7.67 -1.89
C LYS A 291 -10.11 -7.53 -2.54
N MET A 292 -9.72 -8.53 -3.32
CA MET A 292 -8.45 -8.63 -4.03
C MET A 292 -8.66 -9.33 -5.37
N CYS A 293 -7.93 -8.92 -6.42
CA CYS A 293 -7.90 -9.61 -7.70
C CYS A 293 -6.71 -10.57 -7.71
N ILE A 294 -6.86 -11.75 -7.11
CA ILE A 294 -5.74 -12.66 -6.86
C ILE A 294 -5.19 -13.21 -8.18
N GLU A 295 -3.89 -13.08 -8.35
CA GLU A 295 -3.06 -13.77 -9.32
C GLU A 295 -2.32 -14.95 -8.65
N ARG A 296 -2.02 -15.99 -9.43
CA ARG A 296 -1.37 -17.22 -8.95
C ARG A 296 0.15 -17.06 -8.87
N ASN A 297 0.61 -16.11 -8.07
CA ASN A 297 2.04 -15.78 -7.94
C ASN A 297 2.48 -15.66 -6.46
N ALA A 298 3.79 -15.52 -6.26
CA ALA A 298 4.39 -15.44 -4.93
C ALA A 298 4.03 -14.13 -4.17
N GLU A 299 3.89 -13.02 -4.89
CA GLU A 299 3.53 -11.71 -4.32
C GLU A 299 2.14 -11.77 -3.71
N ASP A 300 1.15 -12.25 -4.47
CA ASP A 300 -0.23 -12.38 -4.03
C ASP A 300 -0.40 -13.44 -2.94
N PHE A 301 0.41 -14.50 -2.94
CA PHE A 301 0.45 -15.44 -1.81
C PHE A 301 0.82 -14.74 -0.49
N SER A 302 1.79 -13.82 -0.52
CA SER A 302 2.18 -13.01 0.64
C SER A 302 1.09 -12.00 1.00
N THR A 303 0.54 -11.28 0.00
CA THR A 303 -0.54 -10.31 0.19
C THR A 303 -1.78 -10.96 0.82
N ILE A 304 -2.15 -12.18 0.42
CA ILE A 304 -3.25 -12.93 1.08
C ILE A 304 -2.99 -13.12 2.58
N HIS A 305 -1.76 -13.47 2.98
CA HIS A 305 -1.43 -13.62 4.40
C HIS A 305 -1.52 -12.29 5.16
N HIS A 306 -1.08 -11.20 4.55
CA HIS A 306 -1.22 -9.84 5.07
C HIS A 306 -2.70 -9.49 5.29
N GLU A 307 -3.54 -9.65 4.26
CA GLU A 307 -4.97 -9.32 4.30
C GLU A 307 -5.73 -10.18 5.32
N LEU A 308 -5.41 -11.48 5.42
CA LEU A 308 -5.98 -12.33 6.46
C LEU A 308 -5.52 -11.90 7.86
N GLY A 309 -4.33 -11.31 7.99
CA GLY A 309 -3.87 -10.67 9.23
C GLY A 309 -4.86 -9.64 9.74
N HIS A 310 -5.37 -8.77 8.86
CA HIS A 310 -6.43 -7.82 9.19
C HIS A 310 -7.73 -8.53 9.59
N ILE A 311 -8.18 -9.52 8.82
CA ILE A 311 -9.41 -10.28 9.10
C ILE A 311 -9.38 -10.94 10.48
N PHE A 312 -8.27 -11.58 10.83
CA PHE A 312 -8.10 -12.20 12.13
C PHE A 312 -7.89 -11.17 13.25
N TYR A 313 -7.37 -9.98 12.94
CA TYR A 313 -7.34 -8.89 13.90
C TYR A 313 -8.75 -8.37 14.22
N TYR A 314 -9.61 -8.20 13.20
CA TYR A 314 -11.04 -7.88 13.36
C TYR A 314 -11.74 -8.86 14.29
N GLN A 315 -11.54 -10.16 14.04
CA GLN A 315 -12.08 -11.22 14.87
C GLN A 315 -11.58 -11.14 16.32
N ALA A 316 -10.29 -10.83 16.54
CA ALA A 316 -9.68 -10.77 17.86
C ALA A 316 -10.28 -9.66 18.75
N TYR A 317 -10.60 -8.50 18.18
CA TYR A 317 -11.19 -7.40 18.93
C TYR A 317 -12.71 -7.29 18.82
N SER A 318 -13.39 -8.22 18.13
CA SER A 318 -14.84 -8.23 17.92
C SER A 318 -15.68 -8.09 19.21
N GLN A 319 -15.15 -8.51 20.36
CA GLN A 319 -15.84 -8.41 21.66
C GLN A 319 -15.59 -7.08 22.40
N GLN A 320 -14.75 -6.20 21.86
CA GLN A 320 -14.57 -4.86 22.41
C GLN A 320 -15.82 -4.01 22.14
N PRO A 321 -16.09 -2.97 22.97
CA PRO A 321 -17.08 -1.96 22.62
C PRO A 321 -16.78 -1.40 21.23
N SER A 322 -17.80 -1.16 20.40
CA SER A 322 -17.63 -0.76 18.99
C SER A 322 -16.71 0.43 18.77
N ILE A 323 -16.69 1.39 19.70
CA ILE A 323 -15.79 2.56 19.64
C ILE A 323 -14.30 2.20 19.78
N PHE A 324 -13.97 1.00 20.24
CA PHE A 324 -12.61 0.49 20.42
C PHE A 324 -12.28 -0.69 19.49
N GLN A 325 -13.16 -1.03 18.56
CA GLN A 325 -12.91 -2.06 17.54
C GLN A 325 -12.04 -1.46 16.43
N GLY A 326 -10.73 -1.37 16.70
CA GLY A 326 -9.72 -0.88 15.79
C GLY A 326 -8.32 -1.23 16.31
N GLY A 327 -7.30 -1.01 15.48
CA GLY A 327 -5.90 -1.15 15.89
C GLY A 327 -5.55 -0.19 17.03
N ALA A 328 -4.42 -0.44 17.71
CA ALA A 328 -3.91 0.52 18.70
C ALA A 328 -3.63 1.89 18.04
N ASN A 329 -3.11 1.84 16.81
CA ASN A 329 -3.06 2.87 15.78
C ASN A 329 -3.01 2.15 14.41
N ASP A 330 -3.02 2.90 13.32
CA ASP A 330 -3.02 2.34 11.95
C ASP A 330 -1.79 1.45 11.68
N GLY A 331 -0.61 1.86 12.16
CA GLY A 331 0.63 1.09 12.02
C GLY A 331 0.60 -0.28 12.71
N PHE A 332 -0.17 -0.46 13.79
CA PHE A 332 -0.36 -1.79 14.40
C PHE A 332 -1.22 -2.70 13.52
N HIS A 333 -2.18 -2.14 12.78
CA HIS A 333 -3.06 -2.94 11.92
C HIS A 333 -2.28 -3.54 10.75
N GLU A 334 -1.44 -2.72 10.11
CA GLU A 334 -0.53 -3.11 9.03
C GLU A 334 0.56 -4.07 9.52
N ALA A 335 1.20 -3.74 10.65
CA ALA A 335 2.28 -4.56 11.17
C ALA A 335 1.84 -5.97 11.60
N VAL A 336 0.58 -6.17 12.00
CA VAL A 336 0.05 -7.52 12.29
C VAL A 336 -0.06 -8.36 11.01
N GLY A 337 -0.48 -7.76 9.90
CA GLY A 337 -0.47 -8.43 8.58
C GLY A 337 0.95 -8.84 8.18
N ASP A 338 1.86 -7.87 8.19
CA ASP A 338 3.25 -8.07 7.74
C ASP A 338 4.07 -8.97 8.66
N LEU A 339 3.84 -8.94 9.97
CA LEU A 339 4.55 -9.82 10.91
C LEU A 339 4.38 -11.30 10.53
N LEU A 340 3.23 -11.65 9.97
CA LEU A 340 2.91 -13.03 9.63
C LEU A 340 3.53 -13.45 8.30
N THR A 341 3.71 -12.51 7.36
CA THR A 341 4.45 -12.78 6.13
C THR A 341 5.91 -13.12 6.41
N LEU A 342 6.51 -12.58 7.49
CA LEU A 342 7.85 -12.98 7.94
C LEU A 342 7.96 -14.47 8.34
N SER A 343 6.83 -15.14 8.61
CA SER A 343 6.80 -16.58 8.91
C SER A 343 6.77 -17.44 7.64
N ILE A 344 6.60 -16.84 6.46
CA ILE A 344 6.68 -17.50 5.16
C ILE A 344 8.15 -17.82 4.85
N THR A 345 8.60 -18.94 5.39
CA THR A 345 9.98 -19.42 5.34
C THR A 345 10.07 -20.75 4.57
N PRO A 346 11.27 -21.20 4.18
CA PRO A 346 11.45 -22.55 3.63
C PRO A 346 10.85 -23.66 4.52
N ASP A 347 10.93 -23.51 5.85
CA ASP A 347 10.34 -24.47 6.79
C ASP A 347 8.80 -24.44 6.75
N TYR A 348 8.21 -23.25 6.61
CA TYR A 348 6.77 -23.10 6.40
C TYR A 348 6.34 -23.77 5.09
N TYR A 349 7.00 -23.45 3.97
CA TYR A 349 6.72 -24.08 2.67
C TYR A 349 6.79 -25.60 2.71
N HIS A 350 7.76 -26.15 3.43
CA HIS A 350 7.84 -27.60 3.62
C HIS A 350 6.64 -28.13 4.42
N LYS A 351 6.28 -27.47 5.52
CA LYS A 351 5.18 -27.87 6.41
C LYS A 351 3.82 -27.89 5.69
N ILE A 352 3.59 -26.97 4.75
CA ILE A 352 2.37 -26.92 3.93
C ILE A 352 2.48 -27.75 2.64
N GLY A 353 3.58 -28.49 2.44
CA GLY A 353 3.74 -29.40 1.30
C GLY A 353 4.07 -28.72 -0.04
N MET A 354 4.52 -27.46 -0.03
CA MET A 354 4.98 -26.77 -1.23
C MET A 354 6.33 -27.29 -1.70
N ILE A 355 7.24 -27.58 -0.75
CA ILE A 355 8.57 -28.09 -1.05
C ILE A 355 8.90 -29.33 -0.22
N THR A 356 9.89 -30.10 -0.69
CA THR A 356 10.49 -31.22 0.03
C THR A 356 11.38 -30.73 1.18
N GLU A 357 11.66 -31.61 2.13
CA GLU A 357 12.59 -31.33 3.22
C GLU A 357 14.01 -31.01 2.68
N ALA A 358 14.42 -31.69 1.61
CA ALA A 358 15.72 -31.47 0.97
C ALA A 358 15.82 -30.07 0.34
N GLU A 359 14.78 -29.61 -0.35
CA GLU A 359 14.71 -28.26 -0.90
C GLU A 359 14.73 -27.20 0.21
N ALA A 360 13.99 -27.42 1.30
CA ALA A 360 14.01 -26.51 2.46
C ALA A 360 15.40 -26.40 3.10
N ILE A 361 16.10 -27.53 3.26
CA ILE A 361 17.49 -27.54 3.75
C ILE A 361 18.42 -26.80 2.78
N ASN A 362 18.24 -27.01 1.47
CA ASN A 362 19.07 -26.38 0.45
C ASN A 362 18.87 -24.87 0.41
N ALA A 363 17.62 -24.38 0.45
CA ALA A 363 17.32 -22.95 0.49
C ALA A 363 17.97 -22.26 1.70
N LYS A 364 17.96 -22.92 2.86
CA LYS A 364 18.62 -22.41 4.08
C LYS A 364 20.14 -22.46 4.04
N SER A 365 20.76 -23.09 3.04
CA SER A 365 22.22 -23.14 2.91
C SER A 365 22.82 -21.81 2.45
N ASP A 366 22.00 -20.93 1.85
CA ASP A 366 22.36 -19.57 1.48
C ASP A 366 21.46 -18.56 2.25
N PRO A 367 21.83 -18.19 3.48
CA PRO A 367 21.05 -17.21 4.24
C PRO A 367 21.09 -15.80 3.66
N ILE A 368 22.10 -15.46 2.83
CA ILE A 368 22.21 -14.13 2.23
C ILE A 368 21.17 -13.97 1.13
N SER A 369 20.90 -15.02 0.36
CA SER A 369 19.80 -15.06 -0.60
C SER A 369 18.47 -14.63 0.03
N LEU A 370 18.08 -15.26 1.15
CA LEU A 370 16.84 -14.94 1.85
C LEU A 370 16.83 -13.50 2.39
N LEU A 371 17.93 -13.07 3.02
CA LEU A 371 18.06 -11.70 3.53
C LEU A 371 18.01 -10.65 2.42
N MET A 372 18.54 -10.97 1.24
CA MET A 372 18.46 -10.09 0.07
C MET A 372 17.00 -9.96 -0.40
N GLN A 373 16.25 -11.05 -0.53
CA GLN A 373 14.82 -11.00 -0.88
C GLN A 373 14.04 -10.15 0.13
N GLN A 374 14.25 -10.36 1.43
CA GLN A 374 13.62 -9.57 2.48
C GLN A 374 14.01 -8.08 2.42
N ALA A 375 15.27 -7.79 2.11
CA ALA A 375 15.74 -6.41 2.01
C ALA A 375 15.18 -5.69 0.76
N LEU A 376 15.10 -6.39 -0.37
CA LEU A 376 14.51 -5.88 -1.61
C LEU A 376 13.01 -5.60 -1.50
N ASP A 377 12.35 -6.06 -0.44
CA ASP A 377 10.95 -5.75 -0.18
C ASP A 377 10.80 -4.80 1.01
N GLY A 378 11.25 -5.23 2.20
CA GLY A 378 11.03 -4.50 3.45
C GLY A 378 11.95 -3.30 3.69
N VAL A 379 13.19 -3.28 3.19
CA VAL A 379 14.09 -2.13 3.41
C VAL A 379 13.84 -1.02 2.39
N VAL A 380 13.53 -1.40 1.14
CA VAL A 380 13.32 -0.42 0.05
C VAL A 380 11.97 0.28 0.14
N SER A 381 10.99 -0.33 0.80
CA SER A 381 9.66 0.24 1.02
C SER A 381 9.67 1.40 2.02
N VAL A 382 10.59 1.42 3.00
CA VAL A 382 10.65 2.47 4.03
C VAL A 382 10.86 3.89 3.46
N PRO A 383 11.85 4.16 2.60
CA PRO A 383 11.97 5.50 2.01
C PRO A 383 10.87 5.82 1.02
N TRP A 384 10.17 4.82 0.47
CA TRP A 384 8.99 5.03 -0.36
C TRP A 384 7.79 5.53 0.46
N THR A 385 7.46 4.85 1.56
CA THR A 385 6.33 5.25 2.43
C THR A 385 6.61 6.59 3.10
N LEU A 386 7.83 6.81 3.58
CA LEU A 386 8.23 8.08 4.18
C LEU A 386 8.07 9.27 3.21
N MET A 387 8.55 9.12 1.97
CA MET A 387 8.47 10.20 1.00
C MET A 387 7.03 10.48 0.55
N LEU A 388 6.20 9.43 0.46
CA LEU A 388 4.78 9.54 0.12
C LEU A 388 4.05 10.39 1.17
N ASP A 389 4.28 10.13 2.45
CA ASP A 389 3.63 10.86 3.55
C ASP A 389 4.15 12.28 3.69
N LYS A 390 5.46 12.50 3.53
CA LYS A 390 6.01 13.85 3.50
C LYS A 390 5.45 14.68 2.34
N TRP A 391 5.27 14.06 1.16
CA TRP A 391 4.63 14.73 0.04
C TRP A 391 3.18 15.09 0.36
N ARG A 392 2.38 14.14 0.88
CA ARG A 392 0.99 14.39 1.29
C ARG A 392 0.89 15.49 2.35
N ALA A 393 1.71 15.42 3.40
CA ALA A 393 1.76 16.42 4.46
C ALA A 393 2.08 17.82 3.91
N GLY A 394 3.03 17.92 2.97
CA GLY A 394 3.37 19.18 2.30
C GLY A 394 2.24 19.72 1.41
N VAL A 395 1.48 18.85 0.74
CA VAL A 395 0.29 19.25 -0.02
C VAL A 395 -0.83 19.72 0.91
N PHE A 396 -1.07 18.98 2.01
CA PHE A 396 -2.11 19.30 2.98
C PHE A 396 -1.83 20.61 3.73
N SER A 397 -0.58 20.89 4.08
CA SER A 397 -0.18 22.13 4.75
C SER A 397 -0.13 23.34 3.81
N GLY A 398 -0.12 23.11 2.49
CA GLY A 398 0.06 24.13 1.47
C GLY A 398 1.52 24.55 1.25
N GLU A 399 2.49 23.80 1.79
CA GLU A 399 3.92 23.96 1.49
C GLU A 399 4.22 23.63 0.03
N THR A 400 3.60 22.58 -0.51
CA THR A 400 3.67 22.23 -1.93
C THR A 400 2.59 22.97 -2.70
N SER A 401 2.97 23.85 -3.63
CA SER A 401 2.00 24.53 -4.49
C SER A 401 1.45 23.61 -5.60
N GLU A 402 0.28 23.98 -6.16
CA GLU A 402 -0.33 23.26 -7.30
C GLU A 402 0.61 23.11 -8.51
N ALA A 403 1.48 24.10 -8.73
CA ALA A 403 2.45 24.09 -9.82
C ALA A 403 3.64 23.16 -9.55
N GLU A 404 3.87 22.81 -8.29
CA GLU A 404 5.05 22.05 -7.85
C GLU A 404 4.73 20.58 -7.54
N LEU A 405 3.44 20.18 -7.49
CA LEU A 405 3.01 18.83 -7.11
C LEU A 405 3.86 17.69 -7.67
N ASN A 406 4.09 17.68 -8.99
CA ASN A 406 4.84 16.61 -9.63
C ASN A 406 6.36 16.76 -9.45
N ASN A 407 6.87 17.99 -9.40
CA ASN A 407 8.29 18.24 -9.22
C ASN A 407 8.73 17.91 -7.80
N SER A 408 7.98 18.35 -6.78
CA SER A 408 8.26 18.03 -5.38
C SER A 408 8.17 16.53 -5.09
N TRP A 409 7.26 15.83 -5.76
CA TRP A 409 7.19 14.36 -5.72
C TRP A 409 8.51 13.74 -6.18
N TRP A 410 9.03 14.16 -7.34
CA TRP A 410 10.29 13.63 -7.88
C TRP A 410 11.53 14.09 -7.09
N GLU A 411 11.53 15.29 -6.52
CA GLU A 411 12.57 15.75 -5.62
C GLU A 411 12.64 14.90 -4.35
N LEU A 412 11.49 14.59 -3.73
CA LEU A 412 11.42 13.70 -2.57
C LEU A 412 11.83 12.27 -2.92
N ARG A 413 11.42 11.75 -4.08
CA ARG A 413 11.84 10.43 -4.60
C ARG A 413 13.35 10.36 -4.74
N GLU A 414 13.97 11.38 -5.34
CA GLU A 414 15.41 11.42 -5.53
C GLU A 414 16.15 11.59 -4.21
N TYR A 415 15.63 12.40 -3.28
CA TYR A 415 16.25 12.64 -1.99
C TYR A 415 16.22 11.40 -1.07
N TYR A 416 15.05 10.79 -0.88
CA TYR A 416 14.88 9.66 0.04
C TYR A 416 15.28 8.32 -0.58
N GLN A 417 14.93 8.09 -1.84
CA GLN A 417 15.17 6.80 -2.49
C GLN A 417 16.37 6.80 -3.43
N GLY A 418 16.88 7.96 -3.86
CA GLY A 418 17.85 7.99 -4.96
C GLY A 418 17.27 7.36 -6.24
N ILE A 419 15.98 7.58 -6.49
CA ILE A 419 15.28 7.13 -7.70
C ILE A 419 14.72 8.34 -8.44
N LYS A 420 14.97 8.41 -9.74
CA LYS A 420 14.52 9.49 -10.62
C LYS A 420 13.49 9.02 -11.64
N ALA A 421 12.78 9.97 -12.23
CA ALA A 421 11.99 9.69 -13.43
C ALA A 421 12.92 9.23 -14.56
N PRO A 422 12.52 8.22 -15.36
CA PRO A 422 13.34 7.75 -16.48
C PRO A 422 13.45 8.78 -17.62
N ARG A 423 12.55 9.76 -17.65
CA ARG A 423 12.52 10.89 -18.58
C ARG A 423 11.93 12.12 -17.93
N GLU A 424 12.07 13.25 -18.60
CA GLU A 424 11.37 14.48 -18.26
C GLU A 424 9.84 14.28 -18.30
N ARG A 425 9.17 14.85 -17.30
CA ARG A 425 7.72 14.74 -17.12
C ARG A 425 7.03 15.93 -17.78
N ASP A 426 5.84 15.70 -18.30
CA ASP A 426 5.03 16.75 -18.91
C ASP A 426 4.63 17.80 -17.86
N ALA A 427 4.40 19.04 -18.30
CA ALA A 427 4.03 20.13 -17.38
C ALA A 427 2.69 19.91 -16.66
N ASP A 428 1.81 19.07 -17.22
CA ASP A 428 0.53 18.67 -16.65
C ASP A 428 0.57 17.29 -15.96
N ALA A 429 1.76 16.70 -15.79
CA ALA A 429 1.92 15.42 -15.13
C ALA A 429 1.41 15.47 -13.69
N PHE A 430 0.76 14.38 -13.27
CA PHE A 430 0.38 14.11 -11.89
C PHE A 430 0.68 12.64 -11.58
N ASP A 431 1.97 12.31 -11.59
CA ASP A 431 2.48 10.97 -11.30
C ASP A 431 2.06 10.44 -9.90
N PRO A 432 1.90 11.26 -8.84
CA PRO A 432 1.34 10.79 -7.57
C PRO A 432 -0.06 10.18 -7.72
N GLY A 433 -0.90 10.71 -8.62
CA GLY A 433 -2.24 10.20 -8.88
C GLY A 433 -2.26 8.78 -9.46
N ALA A 434 -1.13 8.29 -9.97
CA ALA A 434 -0.99 6.92 -10.45
C ALA A 434 -0.68 5.91 -9.31
N LYS A 435 -0.66 6.31 -8.04
CA LYS A 435 -0.56 5.40 -6.88
C LYS A 435 -1.85 5.46 -6.08
N TYR A 436 -2.55 4.32 -5.94
CA TYR A 436 -3.89 4.22 -5.33
C TYR A 436 -4.12 5.05 -4.06
N HIS A 437 -3.13 5.07 -3.14
CA HIS A 437 -3.26 5.72 -1.84
C HIS A 437 -3.38 7.26 -1.94
N ILE A 438 -3.06 7.83 -3.11
CA ILE A 438 -3.26 9.26 -3.39
C ILE A 438 -4.73 9.53 -3.77
N PRO A 439 -5.29 9.06 -4.91
CA PRO A 439 -6.68 9.32 -5.26
C PRO A 439 -7.68 8.65 -4.32
N GLY A 440 -7.40 7.45 -3.82
CA GLY A 440 -8.23 6.77 -2.81
C GLY A 440 -8.02 7.30 -1.39
N ASN A 441 -6.99 8.14 -1.21
CA ASN A 441 -6.68 8.84 0.03
C ASN A 441 -6.73 7.91 1.26
N THR A 442 -5.94 6.84 1.20
CA THR A 442 -5.79 5.85 2.26
C THR A 442 -4.50 6.18 3.02
N PRO A 443 -4.54 6.52 4.33
CA PRO A 443 -3.37 6.85 5.13
C PRO A 443 -2.31 5.76 5.12
#